data_AF-A0A957JBI0-F1
#
_entry.id   AF-A0A957JBI0-F1
#
_cell.length_a   1.000
_cell.length_b   1.000
_cell.length_c   1.000
_cell.angle_alpha   90.00
_cell.angle_beta   90.00
_cell.angle_gamma   90.00
#
_symmetry.space_group_name_H-M   'P 1'
#
loop_
_entity.id
_entity.type
_entity.pdbx_description
1 polymer ?
#
loop_
_entity_poly.entity_id
_entity_poly.type
_entity_poly.pdbx_seq_one_letter_code
_entity_poly.pdbx_strand_id
1 'polypeptide(L)'
;VAFDLHEAMLREHQRQRALVNGQWPLLQGDMRHLPFANAEFDLVTAGWALGHFCGWYGDNWQVEMHHVLTEMRRVVQPGGQVIIMETLSTGSLEPRPPTPELARYYAWLEGDWGFQRRELQTDYQFATPEDAVAHAEFFFGPELAAAIRANGWARLPEWTGFWRWQAPASS
;
A
#
# COMPACT_ATOMS: atom_id res chain seq x y z
N VAL A 1 -12.25 4.74 -9.75
CA VAL A 1 -12.52 5.86 -8.82
C VAL A 1 -11.34 5.93 -7.85
N ALA A 2 -10.87 7.12 -7.49
CA ALA A 2 -9.91 7.27 -6.39
C ALA A 2 -10.63 7.77 -5.14
N PHE A 3 -10.24 7.24 -3.99
CA PHE A 3 -11.00 7.35 -2.74
C PHE A 3 -10.05 7.59 -1.57
N ASP A 4 -10.34 8.59 -0.73
CA ASP A 4 -9.54 8.93 0.45
C ASP A 4 -10.42 9.55 1.54
N LEU A 5 -10.04 9.36 2.80
CA LEU A 5 -10.73 9.97 3.94
C LEU A 5 -10.46 11.48 4.02
N HIS A 6 -9.25 11.91 3.64
CA HIS A 6 -8.77 13.26 3.84
C HIS A 6 -8.91 14.10 2.56
N GLU A 7 -9.68 15.19 2.65
CA GLU A 7 -9.87 16.11 1.53
C GLU A 7 -8.55 16.69 0.98
N ALA A 8 -7.57 16.92 1.86
CA ALA A 8 -6.25 17.41 1.45
C ALA A 8 -5.54 16.45 0.50
N MET A 9 -5.64 15.13 0.74
CA MET A 9 -5.08 14.11 -0.14
C MET A 9 -5.81 14.08 -1.49
N LEU A 10 -7.13 14.27 -1.50
CA LEU A 10 -7.90 14.37 -2.74
C LEU A 10 -7.56 15.63 -3.55
N ARG A 11 -7.30 16.75 -2.89
CA ARG A 11 -6.83 17.98 -3.55
C ARG A 11 -5.45 17.77 -4.18
N GLU A 12 -4.55 17.09 -3.50
CA GLU A 12 -3.25 16.73 -4.08
C GLU A 12 -3.42 15.76 -5.25
N HIS A 13 -4.24 14.72 -5.10
CA HIS A 13 -4.58 13.80 -6.19
C HIS A 13 -5.14 14.56 -7.40
N GLN A 14 -6.03 15.53 -7.19
CA GLN A 14 -6.57 16.35 -8.28
C GLN A 14 -5.47 17.05 -9.07
N ARG A 15 -4.42 17.57 -8.39
CA ARG A 15 -3.26 18.19 -9.04
C ARG A 15 -2.46 17.17 -9.83
N GLN A 16 -2.13 16.03 -9.23
CA GLN A 16 -1.37 14.95 -9.87
C GLN A 16 -2.10 14.36 -11.08
N ARG A 17 -3.41 14.13 -10.95
CA ARG A 17 -4.29 13.67 -12.04
C ARG A 17 -4.28 14.65 -13.22
N ALA A 18 -4.25 15.95 -12.98
CA ALA A 18 -4.21 16.96 -14.03
C ALA A 18 -2.91 16.91 -14.85
N LEU A 19 -1.76 16.59 -14.22
CA LEU A 19 -0.47 16.46 -14.90
C LEU A 19 -0.47 15.35 -15.96
N VAL A 20 -1.29 14.32 -15.76
CA VAL A 20 -1.43 13.19 -16.70
C VAL A 20 -2.72 13.25 -17.52
N ASN A 21 -3.42 14.38 -17.52
CA ASN A 21 -4.73 14.56 -18.18
C ASN A 21 -5.77 13.48 -17.80
N GLY A 22 -5.70 12.98 -16.56
CA GLY A 22 -6.61 11.96 -16.05
C GLY A 22 -8.01 12.50 -15.77
N GLN A 23 -9.02 11.65 -15.94
CA GLN A 23 -10.45 12.04 -15.77
C GLN A 23 -11.23 11.12 -14.81
N TRP A 24 -10.55 10.27 -14.04
CA TRP A 24 -11.24 9.38 -13.09
C TRP A 24 -11.85 10.16 -11.92
N PRO A 25 -13.02 9.77 -11.39
CA PRO A 25 -13.64 10.45 -10.26
C PRO A 25 -12.79 10.39 -8.98
N LEU A 26 -12.88 11.44 -8.16
CA LEU A 26 -12.33 11.49 -6.80
C LEU A 26 -13.51 11.53 -5.83
N LEU A 27 -13.47 10.72 -4.78
CA LEU A 27 -14.53 10.65 -3.79
C LEU A 27 -13.95 10.63 -2.38
N GLN A 28 -14.49 11.46 -1.50
CA GLN A 28 -14.12 11.43 -0.09
C GLN A 28 -14.95 10.42 0.67
N GLY A 29 -14.30 9.62 1.52
CA GLY A 29 -15.00 8.75 2.44
C GLY A 29 -14.08 7.81 3.21
N ASP A 30 -14.69 6.99 4.06
CA ASP A 30 -13.99 6.01 4.88
C ASP A 30 -13.96 4.65 4.19
N MET A 31 -12.78 4.05 4.05
CA MET A 31 -12.63 2.75 3.39
C MET A 31 -13.29 1.59 4.17
N ARG A 32 -13.65 1.82 5.43
CA ARG A 32 -14.47 0.90 6.24
C ARG A 32 -15.95 0.92 5.83
N HIS A 33 -16.37 1.89 5.01
CA HIS A 33 -17.75 2.10 4.56
C HIS A 33 -17.77 2.65 3.12
N LEU A 34 -17.57 1.78 2.13
CA LEU A 34 -17.51 2.17 0.74
C LEU A 34 -18.91 2.50 0.18
N PRO A 35 -19.13 3.70 -0.39
CA PRO A 35 -20.44 4.13 -0.88
C PRO A 35 -20.75 3.58 -2.30
N PHE A 36 -20.38 2.34 -2.56
CA PHE A 36 -20.54 1.66 -3.83
C PHE A 36 -21.44 0.43 -3.68
N ALA A 37 -22.09 0.04 -4.77
CA ALA A 37 -22.90 -1.16 -4.82
C ALA A 37 -22.03 -2.43 -4.69
N ASN A 38 -22.68 -3.55 -4.42
CA ASN A 38 -22.00 -4.84 -4.48
C ASN A 38 -21.58 -5.12 -5.93
N ALA A 39 -20.42 -5.77 -6.11
CA ALA A 39 -19.95 -6.23 -7.41
C ALA A 39 -19.83 -5.13 -8.49
N GLU A 40 -19.39 -3.92 -8.11
CA GLU A 40 -19.29 -2.77 -9.01
C GLU A 40 -17.92 -2.66 -9.73
N PHE A 41 -16.86 -3.25 -9.17
CA PHE A 41 -15.49 -3.10 -9.70
C PHE A 41 -14.85 -4.42 -10.13
N ASP A 42 -14.13 -4.40 -11.24
CA ASP A 42 -13.23 -5.50 -11.65
C ASP A 42 -11.99 -5.62 -10.75
N LEU A 43 -11.50 -4.48 -10.24
CA LEU A 43 -10.28 -4.38 -9.45
C LEU A 43 -10.40 -3.29 -8.38
N VAL A 44 -10.05 -3.65 -7.13
CA VAL A 44 -9.86 -2.72 -6.02
C VAL A 44 -8.43 -2.80 -5.54
N THR A 45 -7.80 -1.65 -5.31
CA THR A 45 -6.40 -1.58 -4.86
C THR A 45 -6.24 -0.69 -3.64
N ALA A 46 -5.36 -1.08 -2.72
CA ALA A 46 -4.89 -0.22 -1.63
C ALA A 46 -3.36 -0.28 -1.56
N GLY A 47 -2.68 0.85 -1.73
CA GLY A 47 -1.21 0.92 -1.65
C GLY A 47 -0.77 1.79 -0.50
N TRP A 48 0.08 1.25 0.37
CA TRP A 48 0.67 1.94 1.53
C TRP A 48 -0.38 2.66 2.39
N ALA A 49 -1.52 2.01 2.61
CA ALA A 49 -2.66 2.60 3.27
C ALA A 49 -3.11 1.79 4.49
N LEU A 50 -3.08 0.45 4.39
CA LEU A 50 -3.70 -0.42 5.37
C LEU A 50 -2.78 -0.72 6.55
N GLY A 51 -1.46 -0.81 6.33
CA GLY A 51 -0.48 -1.01 7.40
C GLY A 51 -0.57 0.03 8.53
N HIS A 52 -1.06 1.24 8.25
CA HIS A 52 -1.27 2.28 9.26
C HIS A 52 -2.29 1.91 10.33
N PHE A 53 -3.26 1.02 10.03
CA PHE A 53 -4.26 0.57 11.01
C PHE A 53 -3.61 -0.11 12.22
N CYS A 54 -2.49 -0.81 12.01
CA CYS A 54 -1.73 -1.44 13.09
C CYS A 54 -1.23 -0.41 14.13
N GLY A 55 -0.89 0.80 13.68
CA GLY A 55 -0.47 1.89 14.56
C GLY A 55 -1.65 2.68 15.13
N TRP A 56 -2.69 2.94 14.34
CA TRP A 56 -3.82 3.79 14.74
C TRP A 56 -4.74 3.12 15.76
N TYR A 57 -4.90 1.80 15.71
CA TYR A 57 -5.90 1.09 16.49
C TYR A 57 -5.34 0.12 17.52
N GLY A 58 -4.00 0.00 17.63
CA GLY A 58 -3.36 -0.91 18.60
C GLY A 58 -3.94 -2.31 18.49
N ASP A 59 -4.34 -2.92 19.60
CA ASP A 59 -4.89 -4.29 19.64
C ASP A 59 -6.20 -4.47 18.82
N ASN A 60 -6.92 -3.39 18.52
CA ASN A 60 -8.16 -3.44 17.75
C ASN A 60 -7.95 -3.37 16.22
N TRP A 61 -6.71 -3.31 15.75
CA TRP A 61 -6.41 -3.15 14.32
C TRP A 61 -7.10 -4.19 13.44
N GLN A 62 -7.19 -5.45 13.89
CA GLN A 62 -7.83 -6.53 13.12
C GLN A 62 -9.33 -6.30 12.93
N VAL A 63 -10.01 -5.74 13.93
CA VAL A 63 -11.46 -5.44 13.86
C VAL A 63 -11.70 -4.36 12.82
N GLU A 64 -10.94 -3.27 12.88
CA GLU A 64 -11.08 -2.15 11.95
C GLU A 64 -10.72 -2.57 10.51
N MET A 65 -9.66 -3.35 10.35
CA MET A 65 -9.26 -3.88 9.04
C MET A 65 -10.25 -4.93 8.51
N HIS A 66 -10.95 -5.66 9.38
CA HIS A 66 -11.99 -6.59 8.94
C HIS A 66 -13.12 -5.84 8.22
N HIS A 67 -13.52 -4.67 8.70
CA HIS A 67 -14.50 -3.81 8.02
C HIS A 67 -13.99 -3.38 6.64
N VAL A 68 -12.73 -2.95 6.54
CA VAL A 68 -12.13 -2.54 5.27
C VAL A 68 -12.10 -3.69 4.27
N LEU A 69 -11.57 -4.85 4.64
CA LEU A 69 -11.42 -5.98 3.74
C LEU A 69 -12.78 -6.56 3.33
N THR A 70 -13.78 -6.51 4.21
CA THR A 70 -15.17 -6.87 3.88
C THR A 70 -15.72 -5.96 2.80
N GLU A 71 -15.58 -4.64 2.96
CA GLU A 71 -16.04 -3.67 1.96
C GLU A 71 -15.30 -3.81 0.63
N MET A 72 -13.97 -3.94 0.65
CA MET A 72 -13.16 -4.14 -0.55
C MET A 72 -13.61 -5.38 -1.33
N ARG A 73 -13.94 -6.49 -0.66
CA ARG A 73 -14.46 -7.69 -1.31
C ARG A 73 -15.88 -7.53 -1.80
N ARG A 74 -16.74 -6.88 -1.02
CA ARG A 74 -18.16 -6.67 -1.33
C ARG A 74 -18.35 -5.93 -2.65
N VAL A 75 -17.54 -4.91 -2.90
CA VAL A 75 -17.64 -4.08 -4.10
C VAL A 75 -16.95 -4.70 -5.32
N VAL A 76 -16.20 -5.79 -5.17
CA VAL A 76 -15.54 -6.51 -6.28
C VAL A 76 -16.51 -7.52 -6.88
N GLN A 77 -16.60 -7.53 -8.22
CA GLN A 77 -17.47 -8.46 -8.94
C GLN A 77 -16.91 -9.90 -8.94
N PRO A 78 -17.73 -10.92 -9.26
CA PRO A 78 -17.25 -12.28 -9.47
C PRO A 78 -16.09 -12.33 -10.48
N GLY A 79 -15.03 -13.07 -10.13
CA GLY A 79 -13.79 -13.13 -10.92
C GLY A 79 -12.87 -11.91 -10.83
N GLY A 80 -13.34 -10.80 -10.22
CA GLY A 80 -12.56 -9.59 -9.97
C GLY A 80 -11.52 -9.75 -8.86
N GLN A 81 -10.73 -8.71 -8.59
CA GLN A 81 -9.55 -8.82 -7.72
C GLN A 81 -9.44 -7.71 -6.68
N VAL A 82 -8.81 -8.05 -5.55
CA VAL A 82 -8.30 -7.10 -4.58
C VAL A 82 -6.77 -7.21 -4.56
N ILE A 83 -6.08 -6.08 -4.68
CA ILE A 83 -4.61 -6.00 -4.60
C ILE A 83 -4.22 -5.02 -3.50
N ILE A 84 -3.45 -5.49 -2.53
CA ILE A 84 -2.87 -4.67 -1.46
C ILE A 84 -1.36 -4.59 -1.69
N MET A 85 -0.80 -3.38 -1.60
CA MET A 85 0.64 -3.13 -1.74
C MET A 85 1.18 -2.53 -0.45
N GLU A 86 2.23 -3.13 0.09
CA GLU A 86 2.89 -2.68 1.32
C GLU A 86 4.41 -2.89 1.21
N THR A 87 5.18 -2.11 1.97
CA THR A 87 6.65 -2.18 1.95
C THR A 87 7.15 -3.45 2.62
N LEU A 88 8.00 -4.20 1.92
CA LEU A 88 8.80 -5.33 2.41
C LEU A 88 10.26 -4.89 2.66
N SER A 89 10.42 -3.70 3.22
CA SER A 89 11.64 -3.00 3.60
C SER A 89 12.26 -2.04 2.56
N THR A 90 12.86 -0.99 3.10
CA THR A 90 13.69 0.01 2.43
C THR A 90 15.12 -0.11 2.95
N GLY A 91 16.10 -0.05 2.06
CA GLY A 91 17.51 -0.21 2.41
C GLY A 91 17.93 -1.64 2.72
N SER A 92 17.18 -2.65 2.25
CA SER A 92 17.54 -4.06 2.38
C SER A 92 17.66 -4.75 1.03
N LEU A 93 18.63 -5.65 0.91
CA LEU A 93 18.79 -6.49 -0.28
C LEU A 93 17.81 -7.66 -0.33
N GLU A 94 17.10 -7.93 0.76
CA GLU A 94 16.14 -9.03 0.88
C GLU A 94 14.77 -8.51 1.34
N PRO A 95 13.67 -9.07 0.82
CA PRO A 95 12.32 -8.69 1.21
C PRO A 95 12.00 -9.18 2.63
N ARG A 96 11.58 -8.26 3.50
CA ARG A 96 11.14 -8.57 4.88
C ARG A 96 10.17 -7.53 5.42
N PRO A 97 9.22 -7.92 6.30
CA PRO A 97 8.38 -6.95 6.98
C PRO A 97 9.22 -5.91 7.75
N PRO A 98 8.92 -4.60 7.66
CA PRO A 98 9.71 -3.56 8.33
C PRO A 98 9.64 -3.62 9.86
N THR A 99 8.51 -4.11 10.40
CA THR A 99 8.28 -4.21 11.85
C THR A 99 7.57 -5.51 12.21
N PRO A 100 7.63 -5.95 13.48
CA PRO A 100 6.85 -7.09 13.96
C PRO A 100 5.33 -6.90 13.79
N GLU A 101 4.83 -5.67 13.92
CA GLU A 101 3.42 -5.31 13.73
C GLU A 101 2.99 -5.61 12.29
N LEU A 102 3.77 -5.13 11.31
CA LEU A 102 3.51 -5.37 9.90
C LEU A 102 3.69 -6.86 9.54
N ALA A 103 4.63 -7.55 10.17
CA ALA A 103 4.76 -9.00 10.01
C ALA A 103 3.50 -9.75 10.44
N ARG A 104 2.90 -9.39 11.58
CA ARG A 104 1.62 -9.95 12.05
C ARG A 104 0.48 -9.64 11.08
N TYR A 105 0.45 -8.41 10.58
CA TYR A 105 -0.54 -7.98 9.60
C TYR A 105 -0.45 -8.78 8.29
N TYR A 106 0.75 -8.95 7.73
CA TYR A 106 0.92 -9.70 6.48
C TYR A 106 0.56 -11.18 6.66
N ALA A 107 0.97 -11.79 7.78
CA ALA A 107 0.59 -13.15 8.10
C ALA A 107 -0.94 -13.31 8.23
N TRP A 108 -1.63 -12.31 8.78
CA TRP A 108 -3.08 -12.28 8.89
C TRP A 108 -3.79 -12.14 7.54
N LEU A 109 -3.27 -11.32 6.61
CA LEU A 109 -3.78 -11.27 5.24
C LEU A 109 -3.68 -12.63 4.55
N GLU A 110 -2.55 -13.29 4.70
CA GLU A 110 -2.25 -14.57 4.05
C GLU A 110 -3.06 -15.73 4.66
N GLY A 111 -3.08 -15.83 5.98
CA GLY A 111 -3.73 -16.92 6.72
C GLY A 111 -5.25 -16.78 6.80
N ASP A 112 -5.74 -15.66 7.29
CA ASP A 112 -7.17 -15.49 7.65
C ASP A 112 -7.99 -15.02 6.46
N TRP A 113 -7.38 -14.23 5.57
CA TRP A 113 -8.04 -13.71 4.39
C TRP A 113 -7.62 -14.44 3.11
N GLY A 114 -6.62 -15.32 3.12
CA GLY A 114 -6.25 -16.11 1.95
C GLY A 114 -5.67 -15.27 0.80
N PHE A 115 -5.14 -14.08 1.09
CA PHE A 115 -4.37 -13.32 0.11
C PHE A 115 -3.09 -14.07 -0.23
N GLN A 116 -2.69 -14.02 -1.50
CA GLN A 116 -1.45 -14.61 -1.99
C GLN A 116 -0.40 -13.52 -2.14
N ARG A 117 0.74 -13.68 -1.46
CA ARG A 117 1.86 -12.73 -1.54
C ARG A 117 2.69 -12.96 -2.81
N ARG A 118 3.10 -11.86 -3.42
CA ARG A 118 4.22 -11.76 -4.34
C ARG A 118 5.15 -10.65 -3.89
N GLU A 119 6.41 -10.78 -4.23
CA GLU A 119 7.46 -9.84 -3.84
C GLU A 119 8.05 -9.26 -5.12
N LEU A 120 8.17 -7.94 -5.17
CA LEU A 120 8.80 -7.25 -6.27
C LEU A 120 9.87 -6.33 -5.71
N GLN A 121 11.02 -6.34 -6.38
CA GLN A 121 12.05 -5.34 -6.16
C GLN A 121 11.59 -4.02 -6.77
N THR A 122 11.57 -2.97 -5.97
CA THR A 122 11.00 -1.65 -6.29
C THR A 122 11.96 -0.52 -5.92
N ASP A 123 13.26 -0.79 -6.09
CA ASP A 123 14.36 0.14 -5.81
C ASP A 123 14.10 1.57 -6.31
N TYR A 124 14.43 2.55 -5.46
CA TYR A 124 14.48 3.95 -5.85
C TYR A 124 15.78 4.23 -6.62
N GLN A 125 15.66 4.91 -7.75
CA GLN A 125 16.79 5.30 -8.57
C GLN A 125 17.08 6.79 -8.43
N PHE A 126 18.30 7.11 -7.99
CA PHE A 126 18.82 8.48 -7.91
C PHE A 126 20.01 8.64 -8.86
N ALA A 127 20.38 9.89 -9.14
CA ALA A 127 21.53 10.18 -10.00
C ALA A 127 22.86 9.89 -9.29
N THR A 128 22.95 10.21 -7.99
CA THR A 128 24.14 9.97 -7.15
C THR A 128 23.75 9.46 -5.76
N PRO A 129 24.67 8.85 -4.99
CA PRO A 129 24.43 8.50 -3.58
C PRO A 129 24.12 9.73 -2.71
N GLU A 130 24.71 10.89 -3.01
CA GLU A 130 24.44 12.15 -2.33
C GLU A 130 23.00 12.62 -2.59
N ASP A 131 22.52 12.50 -3.83
CA ASP A 131 21.12 12.79 -4.16
C ASP A 131 20.17 11.82 -3.43
N ALA A 132 20.52 10.53 -3.38
CA ALA A 132 19.75 9.52 -2.66
C ALA A 132 19.59 9.89 -1.18
N VAL A 133 20.68 10.28 -0.53
CA VAL A 133 20.67 10.77 0.85
C VAL A 133 19.79 12.01 1.02
N ALA A 134 19.96 13.01 0.16
CA ALA A 134 19.24 14.27 0.27
C ALA A 134 17.71 14.10 0.20
N HIS A 135 17.24 13.08 -0.55
CA HIS A 135 15.81 12.78 -0.67
C HIS A 135 15.34 11.76 0.39
N ALA A 136 16.13 10.72 0.66
CA ALA A 136 15.72 9.63 1.55
C ALA A 136 15.74 10.03 3.03
N GLU A 137 16.65 10.90 3.47
CA GLU A 137 16.83 11.23 4.89
C GLU A 137 15.57 11.83 5.51
N PHE A 138 14.86 12.68 4.77
CA PHE A 138 13.61 13.28 5.25
C PHE A 138 12.50 12.24 5.49
N PHE A 139 12.38 11.24 4.61
CA PHE A 139 11.30 10.25 4.68
C PHE A 139 11.62 9.05 5.58
N PHE A 140 12.87 8.59 5.57
CA PHE A 140 13.29 7.33 6.19
C PHE A 140 14.26 7.52 7.36
N GLY A 141 14.69 8.76 7.62
CA GLY A 141 15.52 9.12 8.75
C GLY A 141 17.03 8.97 8.53
N PRO A 142 17.83 9.41 9.53
CA PRO A 142 19.28 9.52 9.42
C PRO A 142 19.99 8.16 9.37
N GLU A 143 19.38 7.12 9.93
CA GLU A 143 19.95 5.76 9.94
C GLU A 143 20.04 5.19 8.52
N LEU A 144 18.95 5.27 7.75
CA LEU A 144 18.97 4.84 6.35
C LEU A 144 19.92 5.72 5.52
N ALA A 145 19.93 7.03 5.75
CA ALA A 145 20.86 7.93 5.07
C ALA A 145 22.33 7.57 5.34
N ALA A 146 22.68 7.17 6.57
CA ALA A 146 24.01 6.66 6.90
C ALA A 146 24.32 5.36 6.16
N ALA A 147 23.36 4.43 6.06
CA ALA A 147 23.51 3.20 5.29
C ALA A 147 23.73 3.46 3.79
N ILE A 148 22.98 4.41 3.21
CA ILE A 148 23.16 4.83 1.81
C ILE A 148 24.59 5.33 1.57
N ARG A 149 25.09 6.23 2.44
CA ARG A 149 26.46 6.76 2.36
C ARG A 149 27.50 5.65 2.48
N ALA A 150 27.34 4.76 3.46
CA ALA A 150 28.30 3.68 3.72
C ALA A 150 28.39 2.67 2.56
N ASN A 151 27.27 2.41 1.89
CA ASN A 151 27.20 1.45 0.79
C ASN A 151 27.36 2.08 -0.61
N GLY A 152 27.41 3.42 -0.70
CA GLY A 152 27.48 4.13 -1.98
C GLY A 152 26.25 3.91 -2.87
N TRP A 153 25.05 3.81 -2.27
CA TRP A 153 23.83 3.50 -3.02
C TRP A 153 23.25 4.71 -3.76
N ALA A 154 23.49 4.80 -5.07
CA ALA A 154 22.66 5.63 -5.97
C ALA A 154 21.33 4.94 -6.33
N ARG A 155 21.31 3.61 -6.29
CA ARG A 155 20.12 2.77 -6.36
C ARG A 155 19.84 2.27 -4.94
N LEU A 156 18.82 2.82 -4.30
CA LEU A 156 18.43 2.46 -2.95
C LEU A 156 17.56 1.19 -3.01
N PRO A 157 17.99 0.07 -2.40
CA PRO A 157 17.19 -1.15 -2.38
C PRO A 157 15.83 -0.94 -1.73
N GLU A 158 14.76 -1.38 -2.38
CA GLU A 158 13.39 -1.37 -1.86
C GLU A 158 12.69 -2.64 -2.33
N TRP A 159 11.89 -3.23 -1.45
CA TRP A 159 11.01 -4.33 -1.81
C TRP A 159 9.58 -3.97 -1.49
N THR A 160 8.66 -4.32 -2.38
CA THR A 160 7.22 -4.17 -2.19
C THR A 160 6.56 -5.54 -2.25
N GLY A 161 5.71 -5.81 -1.26
CA GLY A 161 4.82 -6.94 -1.26
C GLY A 161 3.52 -6.60 -1.97
N PHE A 162 3.04 -7.55 -2.77
CA PHE A 162 1.75 -7.51 -3.46
C PHE A 162 0.91 -8.66 -2.94
N TRP A 163 -0.13 -8.37 -2.18
CA TRP A 163 -1.08 -9.34 -1.69
C TRP A 163 -2.30 -9.31 -2.61
N ARG A 164 -2.53 -10.41 -3.32
CA ARG A 164 -3.68 -10.55 -4.23
C ARG A 164 -4.70 -11.53 -3.68
N TRP A 165 -5.97 -11.12 -3.71
CA TRP A 165 -7.13 -12.00 -3.57
C TRP A 165 -7.97 -11.92 -4.85
N GLN A 166 -8.58 -13.03 -5.25
CA GLN A 166 -9.48 -13.08 -6.40
C GLN A 166 -10.84 -13.62 -5.97
N ALA A 167 -11.90 -12.91 -6.36
CA ALA A 167 -13.26 -13.35 -6.15
C ALA A 167 -13.53 -14.64 -6.94
N PRO A 168 -14.28 -15.59 -6.39
CA PRO A 168 -14.76 -16.74 -7.16
C PRO A 168 -15.48 -16.27 -8.43
N ALA A 169 -15.28 -16.99 -9.54
CA ALA A 169 -16.05 -16.75 -10.75
C ALA A 169 -17.51 -17.18 -10.54
N SER A 170 -18.46 -16.52 -11.21
CA SER A 170 -19.83 -17.00 -11.28
C SER A 170 -19.86 -18.35 -12.00
N SER A 171 -20.45 -19.36 -11.37
CA SER A 171 -20.69 -20.68 -11.96
C SER A 171 -21.65 -20.64 -13.14
#